data_AF-A0A448ZV57-F1
#
_entry.id   AF-A0A448ZV57-F1
#
_cell.length_a   1.000
_cell.length_b   1.000
_cell.length_c   1.000
_cell.angle_alpha   90.00
_cell.angle_beta   90.00
_cell.angle_gamma   90.00
#
_symmetry.space_group_name_H-M   'P 1'
#
loop_
_entity.id
_entity.type
_entity.pdbx_description
1 polymer ?
#
loop_
_entity_poly.entity_id
_entity_poly.type
_entity_poly.pdbx_seq_one_letter_code
_entity_poly.pdbx_strand_id
1 'polypeptide(L)'
;MKNKNSLLSLGLISIPLIPLSAACTNGRKVDNLDTSKEEKVPQEVLNAIKTKKEELLPLETEANSLLELNDGSNYELNKSKSKVKEQIKKITSFLAKTKTLEELSNLDQLKNDLQTYIQELKATKVTQIQGDINRLKSLKKEVEQYINTELIDEEYDEIKKSLKEHLLETNNLINEDVYKVTKPQVVANYIALNKELAKAKLAKKEIVDNANYKINKLKANLNSKIIQYREFADEKFNDEIRIEFLSTLNKAIDVKNNNMATEEEIKKVSKELDFSFRNSLLNSSSELLKVEIVRANELLTKLGRYNESMFLFNDIMAKLSDALINSRQVSNADPISKEDCLSEYSVLNNLITEIEKEAAQLVRNALKNELDESKRFLKGEVISFDSVIKKNANKTWLFDAMDKVEQSLILTNLYWENLTLTRINFYSSFYNVFVKPFALIKLEEIYKTAKDFSKGNIRSQSGKLIENTKAFYLKKIIDSVPAYELQRKTGYYLQIKKWFDDLTQGLIDADYYN
;
A
#
# COMPACT_ATOMS: atom_id res chain seq x y z
N MET A 1 43.99 27.37 19.76
CA MET A 1 45.00 28.32 19.25
C MET A 1 44.27 29.40 18.46
N LYS A 2 44.46 30.66 18.84
CA LYS A 2 43.71 31.84 18.35
C LYS A 2 44.23 32.28 16.98
N ASN A 3 43.37 32.40 15.98
CA ASN A 3 43.68 33.12 14.75
C ASN A 3 43.11 34.54 14.87
N LYS A 4 43.97 35.49 15.24
CA LYS A 4 43.71 36.93 15.14
C LYS A 4 43.97 37.33 13.70
N ASN A 5 42.97 37.84 12.98
CA ASN A 5 43.12 38.93 12.02
C ASN A 5 41.75 39.38 11.47
N SER A 6 41.59 40.70 11.42
CA SER A 6 40.49 41.51 10.84
C SER A 6 39.52 42.16 11.83
N LEU A 7 40.06 43.02 12.70
CA LEU A 7 39.34 44.09 13.37
C LEU A 7 40.20 45.36 13.27
N LEU A 8 40.30 45.92 12.07
CA LEU A 8 40.87 47.24 11.83
C LEU A 8 40.11 47.92 10.68
N SER A 9 39.79 49.19 10.92
CA SER A 9 39.15 50.20 10.03
C SER A 9 37.63 50.45 10.16
N LEU A 10 37.13 50.61 11.39
CA LEU A 10 36.12 51.64 11.66
C LEU A 10 36.86 52.98 11.89
N GLY A 11 37.21 53.64 10.79
CA GLY A 11 37.67 55.03 10.82
C GLY A 11 36.46 55.95 10.80
N LEU A 12 35.89 56.24 11.97
CA LEU A 12 35.03 57.42 12.16
C LEU A 12 35.88 58.65 11.87
N ILE A 13 35.69 59.27 10.70
CA ILE A 13 36.19 60.61 10.43
C ILE A 13 35.17 61.57 11.07
N SER A 14 35.36 61.89 12.34
CA SER A 14 34.80 63.10 12.93
C SER A 14 35.55 64.29 12.33
N ILE A 15 34.90 65.02 11.43
CA ILE A 15 35.40 66.33 10.98
C ILE A 15 35.03 67.35 12.07
N PRO A 16 35.95 68.20 12.54
CA PRO A 16 35.64 69.16 13.60
C PRO A 16 34.71 70.25 13.07
N LEU A 17 33.56 70.41 13.72
CA LEU A 17 32.85 71.68 13.79
C LEU A 17 33.77 72.67 14.52
N ILE A 18 34.29 73.68 13.82
CA ILE A 18 34.99 74.79 14.49
C ILE A 18 33.95 75.61 15.26
N PRO A 19 34.15 75.89 16.57
CA PRO A 19 33.28 76.79 17.30
C PRO A 19 33.56 78.24 16.88
N LEU A 20 32.50 78.94 16.47
CA LEU A 20 32.44 80.39 16.42
C LEU A 20 32.28 80.92 17.85
N SER A 21 33.35 81.44 18.47
CA SER A 21 33.21 82.54 19.45
C SER A 21 34.54 83.24 19.71
N ALA A 22 34.41 84.57 19.83
CA ALA A 22 35.47 85.53 20.08
C ALA A 22 36.04 85.44 21.51
N ALA A 23 37.32 85.79 21.66
CA ALA A 23 37.80 86.62 22.77
C ALA A 23 39.21 87.14 22.47
N CYS A 24 39.34 88.47 22.35
CA CYS A 24 40.58 89.20 22.60
C CYS A 24 41.02 88.99 24.06
N THR A 25 42.33 88.95 24.33
CA THR A 25 43.01 89.73 25.40
C THR A 25 44.53 89.49 25.41
N ASN A 26 45.23 90.49 25.94
CA ASN A 26 46.64 90.85 25.77
C ASN A 26 47.70 89.90 26.37
N GLY A 27 48.87 89.89 25.70
CA GLY A 27 50.12 90.35 26.35
C GLY A 27 51.18 89.31 26.71
N ARG A 28 52.25 89.23 25.91
CA ARG A 28 53.64 89.43 26.36
C ARG A 28 54.61 89.54 25.18
N LYS A 29 55.47 90.57 25.25
CA LYS A 29 56.54 90.89 24.29
C LYS A 29 57.68 89.87 24.37
N VAL A 30 58.26 89.55 23.22
CA VAL A 30 59.70 89.27 23.07
C VAL A 30 60.15 89.96 21.78
N ASP A 31 61.22 90.75 21.90
CA ASP A 31 61.78 91.63 20.89
C ASP A 31 62.64 90.90 19.83
N ASN A 32 62.67 91.50 18.63
CA ASN A 32 63.60 91.36 17.50
C ASN A 32 63.67 89.96 16.84
N LEU A 33 63.28 89.74 15.57
CA LEU A 33 63.78 90.36 14.35
C LEU A 33 62.93 89.87 13.15
N ASP A 34 62.93 90.68 12.10
CA ASP A 34 62.52 90.41 10.72
C ASP A 34 61.03 90.59 10.34
N THR A 35 60.74 91.80 9.86
CA THR A 35 59.51 92.16 9.16
C THR A 35 59.47 91.50 7.77
N SER A 36 59.07 90.24 7.70
CA SER A 36 58.30 89.79 6.54
C SER A 36 56.93 90.42 6.65
N LYS A 37 56.54 91.26 5.68
CA LYS A 37 55.16 91.75 5.57
C LYS A 37 54.22 90.54 5.52
N GLU A 38 53.60 90.17 6.64
CA GLU A 38 52.34 89.46 6.61
C GLU A 38 51.34 90.41 5.98
N GLU A 39 51.11 90.27 4.68
CA GLU A 39 49.98 90.86 3.98
C GLU A 39 48.72 90.46 4.74
N LYS A 40 48.17 91.38 5.53
CA LYS A 40 46.86 91.20 6.14
C LYS A 40 45.84 91.15 5.02
N VAL A 41 45.16 90.00 4.89
CA VAL A 41 44.01 89.84 3.99
C VAL A 41 42.99 90.94 4.31
N PRO A 42 42.55 91.73 3.33
CA PRO A 42 41.56 92.79 3.56
C PRO A 42 40.24 92.23 4.13
N GLN A 43 39.60 92.98 5.04
CA GLN A 43 38.34 92.56 5.67
C GLN A 43 37.22 92.31 4.65
N GLU A 44 37.23 93.06 3.54
CA GLU A 44 36.30 92.88 2.41
C GLU A 44 36.46 91.51 1.74
N VAL A 45 37.70 91.03 1.59
CA VAL A 45 38.02 89.71 1.06
C VAL A 45 37.54 88.61 2.01
N LEU A 46 37.73 88.79 3.33
CA LEU A 46 37.23 87.84 4.34
C LEU A 46 35.70 87.74 4.34
N ASN A 47 34.99 88.86 4.21
CA ASN A 47 33.54 88.88 4.11
C ASN A 47 33.06 88.20 2.81
N ALA A 48 33.72 88.46 1.68
CA ALA A 48 33.41 87.81 0.40
C ALA A 48 33.65 86.29 0.44
N ILE A 49 34.74 85.84 1.07
CA ILE A 49 35.01 84.42 1.32
C ILE A 49 33.89 83.79 2.16
N LYS A 50 33.40 84.49 3.18
CA LYS A 50 32.30 83.99 4.03
C LYS A 50 31.02 83.80 3.23
N THR A 51 30.61 84.79 2.43
CA THR A 51 29.43 84.69 1.55
C THR A 51 29.57 83.54 0.56
N LYS A 52 30.74 83.39 -0.07
CA LYS A 52 30.98 82.28 -1.00
C LYS A 52 30.97 80.89 -0.34
N LYS A 53 31.40 80.78 0.92
CA LYS A 53 31.25 79.55 1.70
C LYS A 53 29.78 79.22 1.99
N GLU A 54 28.97 80.22 2.32
CA GLU A 54 27.53 80.04 2.52
C GLU A 54 26.84 79.56 1.22
N GLU A 55 27.27 80.06 0.05
CA GLU A 55 26.79 79.57 -1.26
C GLU A 55 27.21 78.13 -1.59
N LEU A 56 28.37 77.68 -1.08
CA LEU A 56 28.89 76.32 -1.30
C LEU A 56 28.25 75.28 -0.36
N LEU A 57 27.73 75.72 0.79
CA LEU A 57 27.21 74.85 1.84
C LEU A 57 26.17 73.81 1.34
N PRO A 58 25.19 74.16 0.47
CA PRO A 58 24.24 73.17 -0.05
C PRO A 58 24.92 72.07 -0.88
N LEU A 59 25.92 72.43 -1.69
CA LEU A 59 26.68 71.51 -2.54
C LEU A 59 27.60 70.60 -1.72
N GLU A 60 28.25 71.15 -0.70
CA GLU A 60 29.07 70.37 0.24
C GLU A 60 28.21 69.39 1.03
N THR A 61 27.04 69.82 1.49
CA THR A 61 26.09 68.96 2.22
C THR A 61 25.63 67.79 1.33
N GLU A 62 25.23 68.08 0.10
CA GLU A 62 24.84 67.07 -0.88
C GLU A 62 25.98 66.11 -1.21
N ALA A 63 27.17 66.62 -1.51
CA ALA A 63 28.34 65.82 -1.80
C ALA A 63 28.70 64.89 -0.63
N ASN A 64 28.75 65.42 0.59
CA ASN A 64 29.08 64.64 1.77
C ASN A 64 28.06 63.52 2.00
N SER A 65 26.77 63.79 1.84
CA SER A 65 25.73 62.76 1.96
C SER A 65 25.91 61.60 0.98
N LEU A 66 26.35 61.88 -0.26
CA LEU A 66 26.64 60.85 -1.27
C LEU A 66 27.96 60.10 -1.00
N LEU A 67 28.94 60.79 -0.41
CA LEU A 67 30.26 60.24 -0.10
C LEU A 67 30.24 59.32 1.14
N GLU A 68 29.38 59.60 2.12
CA GLU A 68 29.21 58.82 3.36
C GLU A 68 28.61 57.43 3.13
N LEU A 69 27.89 57.24 2.02
CA LEU A 69 27.26 55.97 1.70
C LEU A 69 28.30 54.88 1.43
N ASN A 70 28.13 53.74 2.09
CA ASN A 70 28.96 52.55 1.86
C ASN A 70 28.39 51.71 0.71
N ASP A 71 28.75 52.07 -0.52
CA ASP A 71 28.35 51.34 -1.73
C ASP A 71 29.18 50.08 -2.02
N GLY A 72 30.06 49.68 -1.09
CA GLY A 72 30.97 48.55 -1.27
C GLY A 72 32.09 48.79 -2.30
N SER A 73 32.69 47.71 -2.81
CA SER A 73 33.82 47.74 -3.76
C SER A 73 33.38 47.99 -5.20
N ASN A 74 32.72 49.12 -5.49
CA ASN A 74 32.35 49.52 -6.85
C ASN A 74 33.43 50.44 -7.46
N TYR A 75 34.20 49.94 -8.43
CA TYR A 75 35.33 50.67 -9.02
C TYR A 75 34.92 52.03 -9.64
N GLU A 76 33.90 52.04 -10.51
CA GLU A 76 33.47 53.27 -11.20
C GLU A 76 32.88 54.29 -10.22
N LEU A 77 32.10 53.83 -9.24
CA LEU A 77 31.54 54.72 -8.23
C LEU A 77 32.64 55.28 -7.31
N ASN A 78 33.61 54.46 -6.91
CA ASN A 78 34.75 54.91 -6.11
C ASN A 78 35.60 55.93 -6.87
N LYS A 79 35.76 55.76 -8.19
CA LYS A 79 36.42 56.73 -9.06
C LYS A 79 35.67 58.07 -9.09
N SER A 80 34.34 58.06 -9.29
CA SER A 80 33.51 59.27 -9.20
C SER A 80 33.57 59.93 -7.82
N LYS A 81 33.49 59.16 -6.72
CA LYS A 81 33.64 59.67 -5.35
C LYS A 81 35.00 60.35 -5.13
N SER A 82 36.06 59.80 -5.73
CA SER A 82 37.42 60.35 -5.62
C SER A 82 37.54 61.72 -6.31
N LYS A 83 36.92 61.88 -7.49
CA LYS A 83 36.85 63.19 -8.17
C LYS A 83 36.17 64.26 -7.31
N VAL A 84 35.01 63.93 -6.72
CA VAL A 84 34.27 64.85 -5.83
C VAL A 84 35.11 65.21 -4.61
N LYS A 85 35.74 64.23 -3.94
CA LYS A 85 36.63 64.48 -2.79
C LYS A 85 37.82 65.37 -3.16
N GLU A 86 38.45 65.13 -4.31
CA GLU A 86 39.57 65.94 -4.78
C GLU A 86 39.14 67.38 -5.09
N GLN A 87 37.96 67.58 -5.69
CA GLN A 87 37.44 68.90 -5.98
C GLN A 87 37.09 69.69 -4.72
N ILE A 88 36.45 69.06 -3.72
CA ILE A 88 36.23 69.67 -2.40
C ILE A 88 37.57 70.12 -1.81
N LYS A 89 38.59 69.25 -1.83
CA LYS A 89 39.94 69.59 -1.33
C LYS A 89 40.56 70.77 -2.10
N LYS A 90 40.38 70.85 -3.42
CA LYS A 90 40.84 71.98 -4.25
C LYS A 90 40.14 73.29 -3.84
N ILE A 91 38.82 73.28 -3.67
CA ILE A 91 38.03 74.43 -3.20
C ILE A 91 38.48 74.87 -1.81
N THR A 92 38.63 73.94 -0.85
CA THR A 92 39.09 74.27 0.50
C THR A 92 40.49 74.88 0.49
N SER A 93 41.43 74.31 -0.28
CA SER A 93 42.78 74.85 -0.39
C SER A 93 42.82 76.20 -1.11
N PHE A 94 41.94 76.42 -2.09
CA PHE A 94 41.84 77.68 -2.82
C PHE A 94 41.35 78.80 -1.90
N LEU A 95 40.24 78.57 -1.18
CA LEU A 95 39.68 79.53 -0.22
C LEU A 95 40.64 79.89 0.91
N ALA A 96 41.48 78.93 1.34
CA ALA A 96 42.50 79.18 2.36
C ALA A 96 43.69 80.02 1.88
N LYS A 97 43.96 80.05 0.57
CA LYS A 97 45.10 80.75 -0.05
C LYS A 97 44.74 82.08 -0.71
N THR A 98 43.45 82.34 -0.92
CA THR A 98 42.97 83.54 -1.62
C THR A 98 43.23 84.79 -0.77
N LYS A 99 43.83 85.81 -1.38
CA LYS A 99 44.18 87.08 -0.72
C LYS A 99 43.53 88.30 -1.36
N THR A 100 43.04 88.19 -2.60
CA THR A 100 42.42 89.30 -3.34
C THR A 100 41.01 88.97 -3.86
N LEU A 101 40.21 90.00 -4.17
CA LEU A 101 38.86 89.82 -4.73
C LEU A 101 38.90 89.28 -6.17
N GLU A 102 39.90 89.67 -6.96
CA GLU A 102 40.08 89.18 -8.34
C GLU A 102 40.37 87.68 -8.37
N GLU A 103 41.23 87.20 -7.46
CA GLU A 103 41.49 85.76 -7.30
C GLU A 103 40.20 84.99 -7.03
N LEU A 104 39.34 85.51 -6.15
CA LEU A 104 38.08 84.88 -5.71
C LEU A 104 37.10 84.62 -6.87
N SER A 105 37.21 85.34 -7.99
CA SER A 105 36.38 85.12 -9.19
C SER A 105 36.57 83.72 -9.80
N ASN A 106 37.76 83.11 -9.62
CA ASN A 106 38.03 81.75 -10.10
C ASN A 106 37.27 80.65 -9.31
N LEU A 107 36.66 81.01 -8.17
CA LEU A 107 35.87 80.08 -7.37
C LEU A 107 34.61 79.61 -8.10
N ASP A 108 34.03 80.46 -8.95
CA ASP A 108 32.80 80.12 -9.68
C ASP A 108 33.04 78.95 -10.65
N GLN A 109 34.23 78.87 -11.27
CA GLN A 109 34.63 77.72 -12.07
C GLN A 109 34.78 76.46 -11.21
N LEU A 110 35.45 76.55 -10.06
CA LEU A 110 35.63 75.41 -9.16
C LEU A 110 34.29 74.88 -8.62
N LYS A 111 33.33 75.79 -8.37
CA LYS A 111 31.95 75.46 -7.96
C LYS A 111 31.19 74.74 -9.08
N ASN A 112 31.30 75.22 -10.32
CA ASN A 112 30.67 74.57 -11.48
C ASN A 112 31.25 73.17 -11.74
N ASP A 113 32.57 73.00 -11.58
CA ASP A 113 33.21 71.69 -11.68
C ASP A 113 32.71 70.74 -10.57
N LEU A 114 32.55 71.23 -9.33
CA LEU A 114 32.00 70.44 -8.22
C LEU A 114 30.55 70.01 -8.51
N GLN A 115 29.72 70.93 -9.00
CA GLN A 115 28.35 70.63 -9.43
C GLN A 115 28.34 69.52 -10.50
N THR A 116 29.20 69.63 -11.51
CA THR A 116 29.32 68.64 -12.58
C THR A 116 29.72 67.28 -12.03
N TYR A 117 30.73 67.21 -11.16
CA TYR A 117 31.15 65.94 -10.57
C TYR A 117 30.11 65.32 -9.63
N ILE A 118 29.30 66.12 -8.93
CA ILE A 118 28.16 65.63 -8.14
C ILE A 118 27.10 64.99 -9.08
N GLN A 119 26.79 65.64 -10.21
CA GLN A 119 25.84 65.07 -11.19
C GLN A 119 26.37 63.78 -11.83
N GLU A 120 27.67 63.73 -12.17
CA GLU A 120 28.33 62.49 -12.63
C GLU A 120 28.21 61.38 -11.58
N LEU A 121 28.50 61.68 -10.30
CA LEU A 121 28.40 60.70 -9.21
C LEU A 121 26.98 60.17 -9.06
N LYS A 122 25.97 61.03 -9.14
CA LYS A 122 24.55 60.65 -9.13
C LYS A 122 24.20 59.73 -10.29
N ALA A 123 24.58 60.10 -11.51
CA ALA A 123 24.31 59.30 -12.71
C ALA A 123 24.99 57.93 -12.65
N THR A 124 26.25 57.87 -12.19
CA THR A 124 26.96 56.61 -11.97
C THR A 124 26.26 55.75 -10.92
N LYS A 125 25.81 56.34 -9.81
CA LYS A 125 25.07 55.60 -8.76
C LYS A 125 23.78 54.99 -9.28
N VAL A 126 22.96 55.78 -9.99
CA VAL A 126 21.74 55.30 -10.65
C VAL A 126 22.07 54.11 -11.54
N THR A 127 23.03 54.27 -12.45
CA THR A 127 23.40 53.22 -13.41
C THR A 127 23.84 51.92 -12.73
N GLN A 128 24.59 52.02 -11.62
CA GLN A 128 25.14 50.87 -10.91
C GLN A 128 24.11 50.09 -10.09
N ILE A 129 23.01 50.72 -9.68
CA ILE A 129 21.99 50.13 -8.79
C ILE A 129 20.69 49.81 -9.57
N GLN A 130 20.41 50.50 -10.67
CA GLN A 130 19.16 50.37 -11.42
C GLN A 130 18.90 48.94 -11.90
N GLY A 131 19.94 48.24 -12.38
CA GLY A 131 19.81 46.84 -12.80
C GLY A 131 19.38 45.91 -11.65
N ASP A 132 19.93 46.13 -10.46
CA ASP A 132 19.61 45.34 -9.27
C ASP A 132 18.20 45.67 -8.74
N ILE A 133 17.80 46.94 -8.77
CA ILE A 133 16.41 47.36 -8.46
C ILE A 133 15.41 46.74 -9.43
N ASN A 134 15.72 46.70 -10.72
CA ASN A 134 14.82 46.09 -11.72
C ASN A 134 14.67 44.58 -11.51
N ARG A 135 15.74 43.89 -11.12
CA ARG A 135 15.69 42.47 -10.72
C ARG A 135 14.85 42.27 -9.47
N LEU A 136 15.02 43.13 -8.46
CA LEU A 136 14.23 43.08 -7.23
C LEU A 136 12.73 43.35 -7.50
N LYS A 137 12.39 44.29 -8.37
CA LYS A 137 11.01 44.53 -8.86
C LYS A 137 10.41 43.32 -9.55
N SER A 138 11.20 42.60 -10.34
CA SER A 138 10.75 41.37 -11.02
C SER A 138 10.50 40.24 -10.02
N LEU A 139 11.43 40.05 -9.08
CA LEU A 139 11.31 39.06 -8.01
C LEU A 139 10.10 39.34 -7.11
N LYS A 140 9.85 40.61 -6.77
CA LYS A 140 8.66 41.04 -6.04
C LYS A 140 7.38 40.55 -6.71
N LYS A 141 7.23 40.77 -8.03
CA LYS A 141 6.03 40.33 -8.78
C LYS A 141 5.83 38.82 -8.71
N GLU A 142 6.92 38.05 -8.81
CA GLU A 142 6.86 36.60 -8.70
C GLU A 142 6.42 36.16 -7.30
N VAL A 143 6.95 36.78 -6.24
CA VAL A 143 6.53 36.47 -4.86
C VAL A 143 5.05 36.82 -4.62
N GLU A 144 4.57 37.93 -5.15
CA GLU A 144 3.15 38.32 -5.05
C GLU A 144 2.22 37.23 -5.61
N GLN A 145 2.62 36.54 -6.69
CA GLN A 145 1.85 35.41 -7.23
C GLN A 145 1.77 34.21 -6.26
N TYR A 146 2.85 33.92 -5.54
CA TYR A 146 2.88 32.83 -4.56
C TYR A 146 2.06 33.14 -3.30
N ILE A 147 2.09 34.41 -2.85
CA ILE A 147 1.24 34.88 -1.74
C ILE A 147 -0.25 34.77 -2.09
N ASN A 148 -0.60 35.14 -3.33
CA ASN A 148 -1.98 35.12 -3.82
C ASN A 148 -2.46 33.71 -4.23
N THR A 149 -1.60 32.69 -4.22
CA THR A 149 -2.02 31.32 -4.50
C THR A 149 -2.87 30.80 -3.33
N GLU A 150 -4.12 30.43 -3.62
CA GLU A 150 -5.00 29.75 -2.68
C GLU A 150 -4.55 28.29 -2.51
N LEU A 151 -3.96 28.00 -1.35
CA LEU A 151 -3.60 26.67 -0.86
C LEU A 151 -3.94 26.67 0.62
N ILE A 152 -4.69 25.66 1.06
CA ILE A 152 -5.12 25.49 2.45
C ILE A 152 -4.12 24.53 3.11
N ASP A 153 -3.07 25.08 3.71
CA ASP A 153 -2.02 24.33 4.41
C ASP A 153 -1.33 25.25 5.45
N GLU A 154 -1.21 24.77 6.69
CA GLU A 154 -0.71 25.57 7.81
C GLU A 154 0.76 26.00 7.62
N GLU A 155 1.61 25.10 7.12
CA GLU A 155 3.02 25.40 6.86
C GLU A 155 3.16 26.40 5.69
N TYR A 156 2.34 26.26 4.65
CA TYR A 156 2.31 27.22 3.55
C TYR A 156 1.83 28.61 3.98
N ASP A 157 0.90 28.70 4.92
CA ASP A 157 0.44 29.98 5.47
C ASP A 157 1.50 30.68 6.33
N GLU A 158 2.35 29.93 7.06
CA GLU A 158 3.53 30.49 7.73
C GLU A 158 4.55 31.04 6.72
N ILE A 159 4.81 30.32 5.63
CA ILE A 159 5.67 30.79 4.55
C ILE A 159 5.12 32.07 3.92
N LYS A 160 3.79 32.18 3.71
CA LYS A 160 3.16 33.41 3.22
C LYS A 160 3.36 34.60 4.16
N LYS A 161 3.30 34.40 5.49
CA LYS A 161 3.55 35.47 6.46
C LYS A 161 4.99 35.98 6.33
N SER A 162 5.97 35.09 6.31
CA SER A 162 7.39 35.45 6.13
C SER A 162 7.64 36.16 4.80
N LEU A 163 7.03 35.67 3.70
CA LEU A 163 7.12 36.34 2.41
C LEU A 163 6.55 37.76 2.45
N LYS A 164 5.41 37.99 3.12
CA LYS A 164 4.82 39.34 3.27
C LYS A 164 5.74 40.30 4.04
N GLU A 165 6.42 39.83 5.08
CA GLU A 165 7.38 40.62 5.85
C GLU A 165 8.56 41.07 4.98
N HIS A 166 9.21 40.13 4.27
CA HIS A 166 10.30 40.47 3.35
C HIS A 166 9.85 41.33 2.15
N LEU A 167 8.59 41.20 1.72
CA LEU A 167 8.03 42.04 0.67
C LEU A 167 7.82 43.49 1.14
N LEU A 168 7.50 43.69 2.42
CA LEU A 168 7.41 45.02 3.02
C LEU A 168 8.78 45.72 3.01
N GLU A 169 9.83 45.02 3.45
CA GLU A 169 11.23 45.51 3.41
C GLU A 169 11.66 45.85 1.97
N THR A 170 11.32 44.97 1.03
CA THR A 170 11.59 45.15 -0.40
C THR A 170 10.85 46.37 -0.97
N ASN A 171 9.60 46.59 -0.58
CA ASN A 171 8.81 47.75 -1.02
C ASN A 171 9.40 49.06 -0.52
N ASN A 172 9.80 49.11 0.75
CA ASN A 172 10.45 50.28 1.32
C ASN A 172 11.74 50.60 0.55
N LEU A 173 12.56 49.59 0.25
CA LEU A 173 13.80 49.76 -0.49
C LEU A 173 13.60 50.24 -1.94
N ILE A 174 12.56 49.74 -2.63
CA ILE A 174 12.26 50.12 -4.03
C ILE A 174 11.75 51.56 -4.12
N ASN A 175 11.05 52.03 -3.08
CA ASN A 175 10.42 53.36 -3.05
C ASN A 175 11.31 54.43 -2.40
N GLU A 176 12.40 54.04 -1.74
CA GLU A 176 13.37 54.97 -1.16
C GLU A 176 14.12 55.75 -2.26
N ASP A 177 14.57 56.95 -1.94
CA ASP A 177 15.43 57.72 -2.84
C ASP A 177 16.68 56.91 -3.19
N VAL A 178 16.93 56.68 -4.49
CA VAL A 178 18.05 55.87 -4.99
C VAL A 178 19.40 56.41 -4.51
N TYR A 179 19.47 57.71 -4.20
CA TYR A 179 20.66 58.34 -3.65
C TYR A 179 20.92 57.97 -2.20
N LYS A 180 19.95 57.41 -1.46
CA LYS A 180 20.11 56.92 -0.08
C LYS A 180 20.28 55.40 -0.01
N VAL A 181 19.91 54.69 -1.07
CA VAL A 181 20.05 53.23 -1.16
C VAL A 181 21.47 52.84 -1.54
N THR A 182 21.98 51.76 -0.94
CA THR A 182 23.28 51.18 -1.28
C THR A 182 23.11 49.86 -2.03
N LYS A 183 24.06 49.56 -2.93
CA LYS A 183 24.06 48.28 -3.68
C LYS A 183 24.02 47.05 -2.75
N PRO A 184 24.79 46.97 -1.65
CA PRO A 184 24.71 45.84 -0.72
C PRO A 184 23.31 45.62 -0.13
N GLN A 185 22.55 46.68 0.17
CA GLN A 185 21.18 46.55 0.68
C GLN A 185 20.23 45.92 -0.34
N VAL A 186 20.33 46.33 -1.62
CA VAL A 186 19.53 45.76 -2.72
C VAL A 186 19.86 44.29 -2.94
N VAL A 187 21.15 43.95 -2.94
CA VAL A 187 21.60 42.56 -3.11
C VAL A 187 21.17 41.68 -1.92
N ALA A 188 21.28 42.17 -0.69
CA ALA A 188 20.84 41.43 0.50
C ALA A 188 19.33 41.15 0.48
N ASN A 189 18.52 42.15 0.14
CA ASN A 189 17.07 41.97 -0.02
C ASN A 189 16.75 40.96 -1.12
N TYR A 190 17.42 41.05 -2.27
CA TYR A 190 17.24 40.09 -3.35
C TYR A 190 17.55 38.65 -2.91
N ILE A 191 18.65 38.44 -2.20
CA ILE A 191 19.04 37.11 -1.70
C ILE A 191 18.01 36.58 -0.69
N ALA A 192 17.58 37.41 0.27
CA ALA A 192 16.59 37.04 1.27
C ALA A 192 15.24 36.66 0.64
N LEU A 193 14.71 37.53 -0.23
CA LEU A 193 13.43 37.31 -0.91
C LEU A 193 13.48 36.08 -1.83
N ASN A 194 14.60 35.86 -2.53
CA ASN A 194 14.76 34.69 -3.41
C ASN A 194 14.87 33.38 -2.61
N LYS A 195 15.50 33.42 -1.43
CA LYS A 195 15.59 32.26 -0.52
C LYS A 195 14.19 31.86 -0.02
N GLU A 196 13.38 32.81 0.42
CA GLU A 196 12.01 32.51 0.88
C GLU A 196 11.11 32.07 -0.28
N LEU A 197 11.25 32.66 -1.47
CA LEU A 197 10.54 32.20 -2.66
C LEU A 197 10.88 30.74 -3.00
N ALA A 198 12.14 30.32 -2.85
CA ALA A 198 12.55 28.94 -3.08
C ALA A 198 11.87 27.97 -2.11
N LYS A 199 11.70 28.35 -0.83
CA LYS A 199 10.93 27.54 0.14
C LYS A 199 9.47 27.43 -0.27
N ALA A 200 8.84 28.53 -0.67
CA ALA A 200 7.45 28.54 -1.13
C ALA A 200 7.24 27.66 -2.38
N LYS A 201 8.21 27.69 -3.32
CA LYS A 201 8.23 26.81 -4.50
C LYS A 201 8.27 25.34 -4.12
N LEU A 202 9.12 24.97 -3.16
CA LEU A 202 9.25 23.59 -2.70
C LEU A 202 7.98 23.12 -1.97
N ALA A 203 7.50 23.89 -1.00
CA ALA A 203 6.29 23.55 -0.23
C ALA A 203 5.06 23.39 -1.13
N LYS A 204 4.84 24.32 -2.08
CA LYS A 204 3.76 24.21 -3.08
C LYS A 204 3.86 22.91 -3.88
N LYS A 205 5.08 22.52 -4.29
CA LYS A 205 5.30 21.27 -5.02
C LYS A 205 4.97 20.06 -4.15
N GLU A 206 5.44 20.02 -2.91
CA GLU A 206 5.19 18.90 -1.98
C GLU A 206 3.70 18.72 -1.65
N ILE A 207 2.97 19.82 -1.43
CA ILE A 207 1.52 19.80 -1.19
C ILE A 207 0.79 19.21 -2.41
N VAL A 208 1.13 19.66 -3.62
CA VAL A 208 0.55 19.17 -4.87
C VAL A 208 0.90 17.70 -5.11
N ASP A 209 2.16 17.31 -4.89
CA ASP A 209 2.63 15.93 -5.05
C ASP A 209 1.92 14.98 -4.06
N ASN A 210 1.72 15.41 -2.81
CA ASN A 210 1.01 14.63 -1.80
C ASN A 210 -0.50 14.49 -2.12
N ALA A 211 -1.14 15.57 -2.59
CA ALA A 211 -2.53 15.52 -3.07
C ALA A 211 -2.67 14.54 -4.24
N ASN A 212 -1.76 14.61 -5.22
CA ASN A 212 -1.71 13.70 -6.36
C ASN A 212 -1.48 12.24 -5.91
N TYR A 213 -0.61 12.01 -4.93
CA TYR A 213 -0.38 10.68 -4.36
C TYR A 213 -1.65 10.09 -3.74
N LYS A 214 -2.40 10.88 -2.95
CA LYS A 214 -3.69 10.45 -2.37
C LYS A 214 -4.71 10.09 -3.45
N ILE A 215 -4.87 10.94 -4.47
CA ILE A 215 -5.77 10.69 -5.61
C ILE A 215 -5.38 9.42 -6.35
N ASN A 216 -4.10 9.24 -6.66
CA ASN A 216 -3.59 8.06 -7.37
C ASN A 216 -3.82 6.78 -6.56
N LYS A 217 -3.61 6.81 -5.25
CA LYS A 217 -3.90 5.68 -4.37
C LYS A 217 -5.39 5.33 -4.37
N LEU A 218 -6.28 6.31 -4.32
CA LEU A 218 -7.73 6.09 -4.41
C LEU A 218 -8.14 5.52 -5.77
N LYS A 219 -7.58 6.03 -6.87
CA LYS A 219 -7.80 5.48 -8.22
C LYS A 219 -7.32 4.04 -8.36
N ALA A 220 -6.17 3.70 -7.79
CA ALA A 220 -5.66 2.32 -7.79
C ALA A 220 -6.60 1.37 -7.04
N ASN A 221 -7.10 1.78 -5.87
CA ASN A 221 -8.09 1.00 -5.12
C ASN A 221 -9.41 0.84 -5.88
N LEU A 222 -9.90 1.92 -6.52
CA LEU A 222 -11.09 1.86 -7.36
C LEU A 222 -10.90 0.92 -8.56
N ASN A 223 -9.73 0.96 -9.21
CA ASN A 223 -9.40 0.08 -10.33
C ASN A 223 -9.39 -1.40 -9.91
N SER A 224 -8.84 -1.72 -8.74
CA SER A 224 -8.87 -3.08 -8.18
C SER A 224 -10.31 -3.59 -8.03
N LYS A 225 -11.21 -2.75 -7.49
CA LYS A 225 -12.64 -3.09 -7.36
C LYS A 225 -13.33 -3.27 -8.71
N ILE A 226 -13.08 -2.37 -9.67
CA ILE A 226 -13.65 -2.45 -11.02
C ILE A 226 -13.31 -3.80 -11.67
N ILE A 227 -12.05 -4.24 -11.57
CA ILE A 227 -11.62 -5.53 -12.12
C ILE A 227 -12.37 -6.67 -11.44
N GLN A 228 -12.31 -6.75 -10.11
CA GLN A 228 -12.94 -7.82 -9.34
C GLN A 228 -14.46 -7.92 -9.60
N TYR A 229 -15.17 -6.79 -9.56
CA TYR A 229 -16.62 -6.80 -9.73
C TYR A 229 -17.04 -7.04 -11.18
N ARG A 230 -16.25 -6.61 -12.17
CA ARG A 230 -16.51 -6.94 -13.58
C ARG A 230 -16.37 -8.43 -13.82
N GLU A 231 -15.26 -9.04 -13.39
CA GLU A 231 -15.03 -10.49 -13.51
C GLU A 231 -16.18 -11.29 -12.89
N PHE A 232 -16.63 -10.90 -11.69
CA PHE A 232 -17.76 -11.55 -11.04
C PHE A 232 -19.08 -11.36 -11.81
N ALA A 233 -19.38 -10.14 -12.26
CA ALA A 233 -20.61 -9.84 -12.96
C ALA A 233 -20.71 -10.59 -14.30
N ASP A 234 -19.60 -10.72 -15.02
CA ASP A 234 -19.52 -11.46 -16.28
C ASP A 234 -19.74 -12.96 -16.06
N GLU A 235 -19.29 -13.51 -14.93
CA GLU A 235 -19.43 -14.94 -14.62
C GLU A 235 -20.78 -15.30 -13.98
N LYS A 236 -21.33 -14.44 -13.11
CA LYS A 236 -22.42 -14.79 -12.18
C LYS A 236 -23.73 -14.02 -12.36
N PHE A 237 -23.73 -12.84 -13.00
CA PHE A 237 -24.98 -12.09 -13.21
C PHE A 237 -25.63 -12.43 -14.55
N ASN A 238 -26.96 -12.64 -14.53
CA ASN A 238 -27.76 -12.72 -15.74
C ASN A 238 -27.72 -11.40 -16.53
N ASP A 239 -28.12 -11.41 -17.80
CA ASP A 239 -27.94 -10.26 -18.69
C ASP A 239 -28.64 -8.99 -18.18
N GLU A 240 -29.83 -9.10 -17.58
CA GLU A 240 -30.60 -7.96 -17.07
C GLU A 240 -29.91 -7.27 -15.90
N ILE A 241 -29.50 -8.03 -14.87
CA ILE A 241 -28.77 -7.52 -13.70
C ILE A 241 -27.38 -7.02 -14.12
N ARG A 242 -26.74 -7.71 -15.07
CA ARG A 242 -25.42 -7.33 -15.59
C ARG A 242 -25.49 -5.99 -16.30
N ILE A 243 -26.48 -5.76 -17.16
CA ILE A 243 -26.65 -4.49 -17.88
C ILE A 243 -26.84 -3.33 -16.87
N GLU A 244 -27.69 -3.51 -15.85
CA GLU A 244 -27.92 -2.50 -14.82
C GLU A 244 -26.64 -2.21 -14.02
N PHE A 245 -25.92 -3.25 -13.59
CA PHE A 245 -24.66 -3.12 -12.86
C PHE A 245 -23.55 -2.45 -13.71
N LEU A 246 -23.43 -2.84 -14.98
CA LEU A 246 -22.40 -2.33 -15.89
C LEU A 246 -22.53 -0.82 -16.12
N SER A 247 -23.73 -0.25 -16.04
CA SER A 247 -23.94 1.20 -16.06
C SER A 247 -23.19 1.90 -14.92
N THR A 248 -23.29 1.40 -13.68
CA THR A 248 -22.56 1.92 -12.52
C THR A 248 -21.06 1.65 -12.62
N LEU A 249 -20.68 0.47 -13.12
CA LEU A 249 -19.27 0.11 -13.31
C LEU A 249 -18.58 1.00 -14.36
N ASN A 250 -19.28 1.36 -15.45
CA ASN A 250 -18.76 2.28 -16.46
C ASN A 250 -18.56 3.69 -15.90
N LYS A 251 -19.48 4.20 -15.07
CA LYS A 251 -19.28 5.48 -14.35
C LYS A 251 -18.02 5.45 -13.46
N ALA A 252 -17.75 4.32 -12.81
CA ALA A 252 -16.53 4.13 -12.03
C ALA A 252 -15.26 4.14 -12.89
N ILE A 253 -15.31 3.54 -14.08
CA ILE A 253 -14.22 3.59 -15.06
C ILE A 253 -13.96 5.02 -15.52
N ASP A 254 -15.02 5.77 -15.83
CA ASP A 254 -14.92 7.16 -16.29
C ASP A 254 -14.25 8.06 -15.24
N VAL A 255 -14.70 7.98 -13.98
CA VAL A 255 -14.08 8.75 -12.87
C VAL A 255 -12.64 8.32 -12.62
N LYS A 256 -12.33 7.02 -12.71
CA LYS A 256 -10.95 6.52 -12.57
C LYS A 256 -10.04 7.03 -13.68
N ASN A 257 -10.54 7.16 -14.91
CA ASN A 257 -9.77 7.65 -16.06
C ASN A 257 -9.73 9.19 -16.16
N ASN A 258 -10.61 9.91 -15.46
CA ASN A 258 -10.62 11.37 -15.46
C ASN A 258 -9.44 11.94 -14.64
N ASN A 259 -8.52 12.65 -15.29
CA ASN A 259 -7.36 13.28 -14.65
C ASN A 259 -7.73 14.42 -13.68
N MET A 260 -8.92 15.00 -13.80
CA MET A 260 -9.41 16.09 -12.94
C MET A 260 -10.31 15.61 -11.80
N ALA A 261 -10.49 14.30 -11.62
CA ALA A 261 -11.33 13.76 -10.56
C ALA A 261 -10.80 14.14 -9.16
N THR A 262 -11.70 14.65 -8.33
CA THR A 262 -11.44 15.01 -6.94
C THR A 262 -11.48 13.80 -6.00
N GLU A 263 -10.96 13.96 -4.78
CA GLU A 263 -10.96 12.91 -3.75
C GLU A 263 -12.40 12.48 -3.40
N GLU A 264 -13.30 13.44 -3.20
CA GLU A 264 -14.72 13.21 -2.92
C GLU A 264 -15.43 12.45 -4.06
N GLU A 265 -15.18 12.80 -5.32
CA GLU A 265 -15.78 12.12 -6.47
C GLU A 265 -15.35 10.66 -6.54
N ILE A 266 -14.05 10.37 -6.35
CA ILE A 266 -13.53 9.00 -6.37
C ILE A 266 -14.11 8.18 -5.20
N LYS A 267 -14.19 8.77 -4.00
CA LYS A 267 -14.80 8.13 -2.82
C LYS A 267 -16.29 7.86 -3.02
N LYS A 268 -17.02 8.82 -3.58
CA LYS A 268 -18.47 8.70 -3.84
C LYS A 268 -18.74 7.56 -4.81
N VAL A 269 -18.08 7.56 -5.96
CA VAL A 269 -18.30 6.51 -6.97
C VAL A 269 -17.82 5.15 -6.50
N SER A 270 -16.76 5.06 -5.69
CA SER A 270 -16.36 3.80 -5.05
C SER A 270 -17.46 3.23 -4.14
N LYS A 271 -18.15 4.08 -3.37
CA LYS A 271 -19.29 3.66 -2.52
C LYS A 271 -20.52 3.28 -3.34
N GLU A 272 -20.84 4.05 -4.38
CA GLU A 272 -21.94 3.73 -5.30
C GLU A 272 -21.70 2.39 -6.01
N LEU A 273 -20.46 2.12 -6.42
CA LEU A 273 -20.06 0.85 -7.01
C LEU A 273 -20.25 -0.31 -6.02
N ASP A 274 -19.80 -0.16 -4.76
CA ASP A 274 -20.01 -1.17 -3.72
C ASP A 274 -21.50 -1.42 -3.44
N PHE A 275 -22.30 -0.35 -3.38
CA PHE A 275 -23.75 -0.45 -3.15
C PHE A 275 -24.45 -1.13 -4.32
N SER A 276 -24.15 -0.72 -5.56
CA SER A 276 -24.70 -1.32 -6.77
C SER A 276 -24.33 -2.80 -6.86
N PHE A 277 -23.08 -3.17 -6.58
CA PHE A 277 -22.65 -4.56 -6.58
C PHE A 277 -23.44 -5.40 -5.58
N ARG A 278 -23.63 -4.91 -4.34
CA ARG A 278 -24.46 -5.58 -3.32
C ARG A 278 -25.93 -5.68 -3.74
N ASN A 279 -26.48 -4.65 -4.37
CA ASN A 279 -27.86 -4.67 -4.83
C ASN A 279 -28.07 -5.66 -5.98
N SER A 280 -27.12 -5.72 -6.92
CA SER A 280 -27.09 -6.70 -8.02
C SER A 280 -26.95 -8.13 -7.48
N LEU A 281 -26.10 -8.36 -6.47
CA LEU A 281 -26.04 -9.64 -5.76
C LEU A 281 -27.40 -10.02 -5.16
N LEU A 282 -28.06 -9.08 -4.48
CA LEU A 282 -29.37 -9.32 -3.88
C LEU A 282 -30.45 -9.63 -4.93
N ASN A 283 -30.40 -9.01 -6.10
CA ASN A 283 -31.35 -9.25 -7.20
C ASN A 283 -31.05 -10.55 -7.97
N SER A 284 -29.86 -11.14 -7.78
CA SER A 284 -29.47 -12.43 -8.38
C SER A 284 -29.81 -13.66 -7.50
N SER A 285 -30.61 -13.52 -6.45
CA SER A 285 -30.88 -14.58 -5.47
C SER A 285 -31.41 -15.90 -6.06
N SER A 286 -32.20 -15.84 -7.13
CA SER A 286 -32.62 -17.03 -7.89
C SER A 286 -31.44 -17.73 -8.55
N GLU A 287 -30.50 -16.99 -9.13
CA GLU A 287 -29.29 -17.55 -9.75
C GLU A 287 -28.32 -18.10 -8.70
N LEU A 288 -28.21 -17.45 -7.54
CA LEU A 288 -27.44 -17.99 -6.40
C LEU A 288 -27.99 -19.35 -5.94
N LEU A 289 -29.31 -19.48 -5.83
CA LEU A 289 -29.94 -20.76 -5.49
C LEU A 289 -29.69 -21.81 -6.59
N LYS A 290 -29.78 -21.45 -7.88
CA LYS A 290 -29.48 -22.37 -8.99
C LYS A 290 -28.04 -22.89 -8.95
N VAL A 291 -27.06 -22.04 -8.63
CA VAL A 291 -25.64 -22.46 -8.49
C VAL A 291 -25.47 -23.47 -7.36
N GLU A 292 -26.07 -23.23 -6.19
CA GLU A 292 -25.98 -24.19 -5.08
C GLU A 292 -26.74 -25.49 -5.37
N ILE A 293 -27.86 -25.45 -6.11
CA ILE A 293 -28.55 -26.65 -6.60
C ILE A 293 -27.61 -27.48 -7.49
N VAL A 294 -26.83 -26.85 -8.37
CA VAL A 294 -25.84 -27.58 -9.19
C VAL A 294 -24.79 -28.24 -8.30
N ARG A 295 -24.21 -27.50 -7.35
CA ARG A 295 -23.20 -28.01 -6.40
C ARG A 295 -23.73 -29.18 -5.57
N ALA A 296 -24.96 -29.08 -5.06
CA ALA A 296 -25.62 -30.15 -4.32
C ALA A 296 -25.84 -31.41 -5.20
N ASN A 297 -26.21 -31.25 -6.47
CA ASN A 297 -26.36 -32.39 -7.40
C ASN A 297 -25.03 -33.10 -7.69
N GLU A 298 -23.95 -32.33 -7.84
CA GLU A 298 -22.61 -32.89 -8.01
C GLU A 298 -22.17 -33.70 -6.79
N LEU A 299 -22.40 -33.15 -5.58
CA LEU A 299 -22.11 -33.85 -4.32
C LEU A 299 -22.94 -35.14 -4.20
N LEU A 300 -24.25 -35.08 -4.49
CA LEU A 300 -25.12 -36.26 -4.47
C LEU A 300 -24.64 -37.34 -5.44
N THR A 301 -24.23 -36.95 -6.65
CA THR A 301 -23.69 -37.88 -7.66
C THR A 301 -22.40 -38.53 -7.17
N LYS A 302 -21.50 -37.75 -6.57
CA LYS A 302 -20.23 -38.26 -6.02
C LYS A 302 -20.49 -39.23 -4.87
N LEU A 303 -21.32 -38.86 -3.90
CA LEU A 303 -21.70 -39.73 -2.78
C LEU A 303 -22.31 -41.05 -3.30
N GLY A 304 -23.20 -40.98 -4.30
CA GLY A 304 -23.81 -42.15 -4.94
C GLY A 304 -22.78 -43.13 -5.51
N ARG A 305 -21.80 -42.63 -6.28
CA ARG A 305 -20.71 -43.45 -6.86
C ARG A 305 -19.94 -44.23 -5.80
N TYR A 306 -19.65 -43.61 -4.66
CA TYR A 306 -18.92 -44.27 -3.58
C TYR A 306 -19.82 -45.16 -2.71
N ASN A 307 -21.10 -44.82 -2.60
CA ASN A 307 -22.07 -45.57 -1.82
C ASN A 307 -22.40 -46.95 -2.44
N GLU A 308 -22.39 -47.08 -3.77
CA GLU A 308 -22.54 -48.38 -4.47
C GLU A 308 -21.52 -49.43 -4.03
N SER A 309 -20.36 -48.98 -3.52
CA SER A 309 -19.28 -49.86 -3.07
C SER A 309 -19.26 -50.07 -1.55
N MET A 310 -20.02 -49.29 -0.77
CA MET A 310 -19.77 -49.11 0.67
C MET A 310 -21.01 -48.98 1.57
N PHE A 311 -22.20 -48.69 1.03
CA PHE A 311 -23.47 -48.48 1.75
C PHE A 311 -23.40 -47.50 2.94
N LEU A 312 -22.43 -46.58 2.95
CA LEU A 312 -22.12 -45.72 4.10
C LEU A 312 -22.92 -44.40 4.11
N PHE A 313 -23.41 -43.96 2.95
CA PHE A 313 -23.90 -42.59 2.76
C PHE A 313 -25.41 -42.50 2.54
N ASN A 314 -26.17 -43.58 2.73
CA ASN A 314 -27.61 -43.61 2.46
C ASN A 314 -28.37 -42.45 3.14
N ASP A 315 -28.14 -42.24 4.43
CA ASP A 315 -28.87 -41.24 5.21
C ASP A 315 -28.51 -39.80 4.81
N ILE A 316 -27.22 -39.52 4.56
CA ILE A 316 -26.79 -38.19 4.13
C ILE A 316 -27.21 -37.88 2.68
N MET A 317 -27.27 -38.88 1.80
CA MET A 317 -27.79 -38.72 0.45
C MET A 317 -29.30 -38.46 0.45
N ALA A 318 -30.05 -39.11 1.35
CA ALA A 318 -31.49 -38.84 1.52
C ALA A 318 -31.73 -37.39 1.98
N LYS A 319 -31.02 -36.95 3.04
CA LYS A 319 -31.09 -35.55 3.51
C LYS A 319 -30.79 -34.53 2.41
N LEU A 320 -29.74 -34.75 1.62
CA LEU A 320 -29.38 -33.85 0.50
C LEU A 320 -30.41 -33.88 -0.63
N SER A 321 -30.99 -35.05 -0.92
CA SER A 321 -32.01 -35.21 -1.95
C SER A 321 -33.30 -34.46 -1.59
N ASP A 322 -33.73 -34.54 -0.34
CA ASP A 322 -34.92 -33.83 0.15
C ASP A 322 -34.73 -32.31 0.09
N ALA A 323 -33.57 -31.82 0.52
CA ALA A 323 -33.23 -30.40 0.41
C ALA A 323 -33.17 -29.93 -1.05
N LEU A 324 -32.59 -30.73 -1.95
CA LEU A 324 -32.57 -30.45 -3.38
C LEU A 324 -33.98 -30.35 -3.99
N ILE A 325 -34.93 -31.17 -3.55
CA ILE A 325 -36.32 -31.10 -4.00
C ILE A 325 -36.93 -29.75 -3.58
N ASN A 326 -36.77 -29.35 -2.32
CA ASN A 326 -37.28 -28.09 -1.80
C ASN A 326 -36.64 -26.88 -2.51
N SER A 327 -35.32 -26.89 -2.65
CA SER A 327 -34.58 -25.86 -3.37
C SER A 327 -35.00 -25.73 -4.83
N ARG A 328 -35.27 -26.84 -5.52
CA ARG A 328 -35.80 -26.82 -6.89
C ARG A 328 -37.23 -26.32 -6.97
N GLN A 329 -38.08 -26.62 -5.99
CA GLN A 329 -39.44 -26.08 -5.93
C GLN A 329 -39.41 -24.55 -5.78
N VAL A 330 -38.57 -24.01 -4.89
CA VAL A 330 -38.39 -22.56 -4.72
C VAL A 330 -37.80 -21.92 -5.99
N SER A 331 -36.79 -22.55 -6.60
CA SER A 331 -36.15 -22.05 -7.81
C SER A 331 -37.05 -22.06 -9.06
N ASN A 332 -38.11 -22.88 -9.07
CA ASN A 332 -39.02 -23.05 -10.21
C ASN A 332 -40.44 -22.48 -9.94
N ALA A 333 -40.65 -21.84 -8.78
CA ALA A 333 -41.93 -21.23 -8.44
C ALA A 333 -42.26 -20.05 -9.39
N ASP A 334 -43.55 -19.80 -9.64
CA ASP A 334 -43.99 -18.63 -10.40
C ASP A 334 -45.10 -17.88 -9.63
N PRO A 335 -44.86 -16.63 -9.18
CA PRO A 335 -43.62 -15.86 -9.29
C PRO A 335 -42.52 -16.34 -8.31
N ILE A 336 -41.25 -16.22 -8.71
CA ILE A 336 -40.10 -16.57 -7.85
C ILE A 336 -39.97 -15.53 -6.72
N SER A 337 -40.07 -15.98 -5.47
CA SER A 337 -39.86 -15.15 -4.28
C SER A 337 -38.38 -15.00 -3.95
N LYS A 338 -37.92 -13.74 -3.88
CA LYS A 338 -36.52 -13.39 -3.55
C LYS A 338 -36.13 -13.80 -2.13
N GLU A 339 -37.01 -13.60 -1.16
CA GLU A 339 -36.77 -13.94 0.25
C GLU A 339 -36.69 -15.46 0.44
N ASP A 340 -37.56 -16.20 -0.25
CA ASP A 340 -37.52 -17.66 -0.24
C ASP A 340 -36.25 -18.18 -0.90
N CYS A 341 -35.80 -17.59 -2.02
CA CYS A 341 -34.54 -17.97 -2.66
C CYS A 341 -33.32 -17.76 -1.76
N LEU A 342 -33.27 -16.65 -1.00
CA LEU A 342 -32.15 -16.37 -0.09
C LEU A 342 -32.18 -17.27 1.14
N SER A 343 -33.37 -17.51 1.70
CA SER A 343 -33.57 -18.43 2.81
C SER A 343 -33.10 -19.84 2.42
N GLU A 344 -33.56 -20.31 1.26
CA GLU A 344 -33.27 -21.65 0.76
C GLU A 344 -31.80 -21.81 0.32
N TYR A 345 -31.19 -20.78 -0.28
CA TYR A 345 -29.74 -20.76 -0.54
C TYR A 345 -28.94 -20.96 0.76
N SER A 346 -29.30 -20.24 1.83
CA SER A 346 -28.61 -20.35 3.12
C SER A 346 -28.74 -21.75 3.71
N VAL A 347 -29.95 -22.33 3.66
CA VAL A 347 -30.22 -23.70 4.10
C VAL A 347 -29.38 -24.70 3.31
N LEU A 348 -29.42 -24.63 1.98
CA LEU A 348 -28.72 -25.59 1.12
C LEU A 348 -27.19 -25.50 1.27
N ASN A 349 -26.62 -24.30 1.31
CA ASN A 349 -25.17 -24.11 1.47
C ASN A 349 -24.66 -24.62 2.84
N ASN A 350 -25.40 -24.35 3.91
CA ASN A 350 -25.06 -24.85 5.24
C ASN A 350 -25.13 -26.38 5.28
N LEU A 351 -26.18 -26.96 4.69
CA LEU A 351 -26.35 -28.41 4.63
C LEU A 351 -25.24 -29.09 3.82
N ILE A 352 -24.85 -28.56 2.66
CA ILE A 352 -23.72 -29.09 1.87
C ILE A 352 -22.46 -29.16 2.74
N THR A 353 -22.15 -28.07 3.44
CA THR A 353 -20.95 -27.98 4.29
C THR A 353 -21.01 -28.97 5.46
N GLU A 354 -22.19 -29.17 6.05
CA GLU A 354 -22.41 -30.16 7.11
C GLU A 354 -22.24 -31.59 6.59
N ILE A 355 -22.82 -31.91 5.43
CA ILE A 355 -22.74 -33.23 4.80
C ILE A 355 -21.29 -33.57 4.43
N GLU A 356 -20.51 -32.63 3.92
CA GLU A 356 -19.09 -32.87 3.63
C GLU A 356 -18.29 -33.27 4.88
N LYS A 357 -18.64 -32.67 6.04
CA LYS A 357 -18.04 -33.02 7.34
C LYS A 357 -18.56 -34.35 7.87
N GLU A 358 -19.88 -34.58 7.82
CA GLU A 358 -20.52 -35.82 8.26
C GLU A 358 -19.99 -37.01 7.45
N ALA A 359 -19.88 -36.87 6.12
CA ALA A 359 -19.29 -37.87 5.23
C ALA A 359 -17.84 -38.19 5.60
N ALA A 360 -17.01 -37.16 5.86
CA ALA A 360 -15.63 -37.37 6.28
C ALA A 360 -15.56 -38.14 7.61
N GLN A 361 -16.41 -37.80 8.58
CA GLN A 361 -16.44 -38.44 9.88
C GLN A 361 -16.93 -39.90 9.80
N LEU A 362 -17.96 -40.18 9.00
CA LEU A 362 -18.45 -41.54 8.76
C LEU A 362 -17.36 -42.44 8.19
N VAL A 363 -16.63 -41.94 7.18
CA VAL A 363 -15.53 -42.71 6.57
C VAL A 363 -14.39 -42.92 7.54
N ARG A 364 -14.02 -41.91 8.35
CA ARG A 364 -13.01 -42.05 9.41
C ARG A 364 -13.40 -43.11 10.44
N ASN A 365 -14.64 -43.09 10.91
CA ASN A 365 -15.12 -44.07 11.88
C ASN A 365 -15.08 -45.48 11.30
N ALA A 366 -15.51 -45.66 10.05
CA ALA A 366 -15.44 -46.93 9.35
C ALA A 366 -13.98 -47.40 9.20
N LEU A 367 -13.08 -46.55 8.71
CA LEU A 367 -11.66 -46.83 8.57
C LEU A 367 -11.00 -47.26 9.89
N LYS A 368 -11.30 -46.54 10.98
CA LYS A 368 -10.78 -46.86 12.30
C LYS A 368 -11.24 -48.24 12.77
N ASN A 369 -12.54 -48.51 12.66
CA ASN A 369 -13.10 -49.81 13.03
C ASN A 369 -12.48 -50.96 12.22
N GLU A 370 -12.35 -50.77 10.90
CA GLU A 370 -11.74 -51.77 10.01
C GLU A 370 -10.26 -51.99 10.33
N LEU A 371 -9.50 -50.94 10.64
CA LEU A 371 -8.10 -51.04 11.05
C LEU A 371 -7.96 -51.77 12.38
N ASP A 372 -8.79 -51.42 13.37
CA ASP A 372 -8.77 -52.05 14.70
C ASP A 372 -9.13 -53.54 14.61
N GLU A 373 -10.17 -53.89 13.83
CA GLU A 373 -10.53 -55.28 13.56
C GLU A 373 -9.41 -56.04 12.83
N SER A 374 -8.77 -55.41 11.84
CA SER A 374 -7.63 -55.98 11.12
C SER A 374 -6.44 -56.26 12.02
N LYS A 375 -6.11 -55.33 12.94
CA LYS A 375 -5.05 -55.52 13.95
C LYS A 375 -5.37 -56.67 14.90
N ARG A 376 -6.61 -56.78 15.37
CA ARG A 376 -7.05 -57.89 16.24
C ARG A 376 -6.98 -59.22 15.50
N PHE A 377 -7.38 -59.26 14.23
CA PHE A 377 -7.25 -60.43 13.37
C PHE A 377 -5.79 -60.88 13.21
N LEU A 378 -4.88 -59.95 12.93
CA LEU A 378 -3.44 -60.23 12.81
C LEU A 378 -2.81 -60.76 14.10
N LYS A 379 -3.35 -60.38 15.26
CA LYS A 379 -2.95 -60.90 16.58
C LYS A 379 -3.58 -62.27 16.91
N GLY A 380 -4.45 -62.81 16.04
CA GLY A 380 -5.15 -64.07 16.25
C GLY A 380 -6.30 -63.98 17.27
N GLU A 381 -6.73 -62.77 17.64
CA GLU A 381 -7.73 -62.54 18.69
C GLU A 381 -9.17 -62.78 18.25
N VAL A 382 -9.43 -62.90 16.94
CA VAL A 382 -10.78 -63.02 16.38
C VAL A 382 -11.05 -64.43 15.84
N ILE A 383 -10.09 -65.07 15.15
CA ILE A 383 -10.16 -66.46 14.67
C ILE A 383 -8.73 -67.03 14.58
N SER A 384 -8.50 -68.25 15.10
CA SER A 384 -7.18 -68.93 15.12
C SER A 384 -6.85 -69.55 13.74
N PHE A 385 -6.08 -68.84 12.90
CA PHE A 385 -5.47 -69.37 11.66
C PHE A 385 -4.03 -68.85 11.46
N ASP A 386 -3.17 -69.19 12.42
CA ASP A 386 -1.73 -68.92 12.44
C ASP A 386 -1.02 -69.17 11.10
N SER A 387 -1.44 -70.20 10.34
CA SER A 387 -0.79 -70.60 9.09
C SER A 387 -0.96 -69.58 7.96
N VAL A 388 -2.16 -68.98 7.82
CA VAL A 388 -2.44 -67.95 6.79
C VAL A 388 -1.75 -66.64 7.16
N ILE A 389 -1.74 -66.31 8.45
CA ILE A 389 -1.06 -65.14 8.99
C ILE A 389 0.45 -65.30 8.76
N LYS A 390 1.07 -66.39 9.23
CA LYS A 390 2.52 -66.67 9.05
C LYS A 390 2.94 -66.68 7.58
N LYS A 391 2.13 -67.22 6.67
CA LYS A 391 2.44 -67.29 5.23
C LYS A 391 2.40 -65.92 4.54
N ASN A 392 1.61 -64.98 5.05
CA ASN A 392 1.41 -63.67 4.43
C ASN A 392 1.98 -62.50 5.24
N ALA A 393 2.51 -62.75 6.45
CA ALA A 393 3.04 -61.73 7.37
C ALA A 393 4.24 -60.93 6.85
N ASN A 394 4.87 -61.32 5.74
CA ASN A 394 6.00 -60.61 5.13
C ASN A 394 5.58 -59.71 3.95
N LYS A 395 4.28 -59.55 3.68
CA LYS A 395 3.79 -58.69 2.59
C LYS A 395 3.77 -57.21 3.01
N THR A 396 4.82 -56.49 2.66
CA THR A 396 5.03 -55.06 2.98
C THR A 396 3.87 -54.15 2.58
N TRP A 397 3.31 -54.34 1.40
CA TRP A 397 2.23 -53.50 0.85
C TRP A 397 0.93 -53.47 1.67
N LEU A 398 0.69 -54.49 2.50
CA LEU A 398 -0.43 -54.48 3.44
C LEU A 398 -0.13 -53.58 4.64
N PHE A 399 1.06 -53.68 5.21
CA PHE A 399 1.49 -52.81 6.32
C PHE A 399 1.56 -51.36 5.84
N ASP A 400 2.04 -51.14 4.61
CA ASP A 400 1.99 -49.82 3.97
C ASP A 400 0.55 -49.30 3.83
N ALA A 401 -0.42 -50.18 3.55
CA ALA A 401 -1.83 -49.80 3.50
C ALA A 401 -2.41 -49.49 4.89
N MET A 402 -2.02 -50.24 5.93
CA MET A 402 -2.38 -49.97 7.33
C MET A 402 -1.79 -48.65 7.80
N ASP A 403 -0.51 -48.38 7.54
CA ASP A 403 0.18 -47.13 7.88
C ASP A 403 -0.48 -45.93 7.19
N LYS A 404 -0.88 -46.09 5.92
CA LYS A 404 -1.64 -45.05 5.19
C LYS A 404 -3.00 -44.78 5.81
N VAL A 405 -3.69 -45.78 6.36
CA VAL A 405 -4.92 -45.57 7.12
C VAL A 405 -4.62 -44.81 8.41
N GLU A 406 -3.60 -45.20 9.17
CA GLU A 406 -3.20 -44.49 10.39
C GLU A 406 -2.87 -43.01 10.14
N GLN A 407 -2.08 -42.72 9.10
CA GLN A 407 -1.78 -41.36 8.68
C GLN A 407 -3.04 -40.58 8.30
N SER A 408 -3.95 -41.22 7.54
CA SER A 408 -5.20 -40.58 7.12
C SER A 408 -6.15 -40.29 8.29
N LEU A 409 -6.11 -41.10 9.35
CA LEU A 409 -6.89 -40.86 10.56
C LEU A 409 -6.34 -39.68 11.40
N ILE A 410 -5.02 -39.45 11.37
CA ILE A 410 -4.36 -38.33 12.07
C ILE A 410 -4.65 -36.99 11.39
N LEU A 411 -4.72 -36.95 10.06
CA LEU A 411 -4.93 -35.71 9.30
C LEU A 411 -6.39 -35.23 9.42
N THR A 412 -6.64 -34.18 10.20
CA THR A 412 -7.99 -33.63 10.48
C THR A 412 -8.64 -32.94 9.28
N ASN A 413 -7.87 -32.51 8.28
CA ASN A 413 -8.38 -31.72 7.15
C ASN A 413 -8.53 -32.50 5.83
N LEU A 414 -8.46 -33.84 5.86
CA LEU A 414 -8.67 -34.62 4.64
C LEU A 414 -10.13 -34.59 4.19
N TYR A 415 -10.33 -34.28 2.91
CA TYR A 415 -11.61 -34.44 2.21
C TYR A 415 -12.09 -35.88 2.27
N TRP A 416 -13.41 -36.07 2.39
CA TRP A 416 -14.04 -37.38 2.52
C TRP A 416 -13.75 -38.30 1.32
N GLU A 417 -13.59 -37.76 0.12
CA GLU A 417 -13.23 -38.54 -1.09
C GLU A 417 -11.88 -39.24 -0.93
N ASN A 418 -10.87 -38.52 -0.40
CA ASN A 418 -9.53 -39.08 -0.18
C ASN A 418 -9.57 -40.17 0.89
N LEU A 419 -10.31 -39.93 1.98
CA LEU A 419 -10.53 -40.95 3.01
C LEU A 419 -11.21 -42.19 2.43
N THR A 420 -12.17 -42.00 1.52
CA THR A 420 -12.91 -43.09 0.87
C THR A 420 -12.01 -43.91 -0.04
N LEU A 421 -11.12 -43.26 -0.81
CA LEU A 421 -10.11 -43.93 -1.63
C LEU A 421 -9.11 -44.71 -0.77
N THR A 422 -8.63 -44.13 0.34
CA THR A 422 -7.77 -44.82 1.30
C THR A 422 -8.46 -46.07 1.82
N ARG A 423 -9.75 -45.98 2.18
CA ARG A 423 -10.55 -47.11 2.62
C ARG A 423 -10.71 -48.20 1.56
N ILE A 424 -11.01 -47.84 0.31
CA ILE A 424 -11.10 -48.79 -0.80
C ILE A 424 -9.77 -49.54 -1.01
N ASN A 425 -8.65 -48.81 -0.98
CA ASN A 425 -7.31 -49.40 -1.14
C ASN A 425 -6.95 -50.31 0.03
N PHE A 426 -7.27 -49.90 1.25
CA PHE A 426 -7.08 -50.70 2.45
C PHE A 426 -7.90 -51.99 2.39
N TYR A 427 -9.20 -51.88 2.11
CA TYR A 427 -10.09 -53.02 1.96
C TYR A 427 -9.62 -53.97 0.87
N SER A 428 -9.28 -53.47 -0.31
CA SER A 428 -8.75 -54.28 -1.41
C SER A 428 -7.48 -55.02 -1.00
N SER A 429 -6.60 -54.37 -0.23
CA SER A 429 -5.35 -54.96 0.20
C SER A 429 -5.57 -56.04 1.25
N PHE A 430 -6.31 -55.72 2.32
CA PHE A 430 -6.62 -56.65 3.39
C PHE A 430 -7.43 -57.85 2.88
N TYR A 431 -8.43 -57.59 2.02
CA TYR A 431 -9.26 -58.62 1.41
C TYR A 431 -8.43 -59.60 0.57
N ASN A 432 -7.57 -59.11 -0.32
CA ASN A 432 -6.78 -59.98 -1.19
C ASN A 432 -5.69 -60.77 -0.44
N VAL A 433 -5.16 -60.23 0.66
CA VAL A 433 -4.10 -60.88 1.44
C VAL A 433 -4.64 -61.92 2.40
N PHE A 434 -5.75 -61.64 3.08
CA PHE A 434 -6.26 -62.50 4.14
C PHE A 434 -7.64 -63.05 3.87
N VAL A 435 -8.62 -62.19 3.58
CA VAL A 435 -10.02 -62.64 3.48
C VAL A 435 -10.22 -63.62 2.33
N LYS A 436 -9.67 -63.33 1.15
CA LYS A 436 -9.78 -64.19 -0.03
C LYS A 436 -9.04 -65.53 0.14
N PRO A 437 -7.75 -65.57 0.54
CA PRO A 437 -7.08 -66.85 0.83
C PRO A 437 -7.75 -67.64 1.95
N PHE A 438 -8.24 -66.97 3.00
CA PHE A 438 -9.00 -67.62 4.07
C PHE A 438 -10.29 -68.24 3.55
N ALA A 439 -11.10 -67.48 2.81
CA ALA A 439 -12.35 -67.97 2.22
C ALA A 439 -12.09 -69.16 1.29
N LEU A 440 -11.01 -69.13 0.50
CA LEU A 440 -10.62 -70.25 -0.36
C LEU A 440 -10.26 -71.51 0.45
N ILE A 441 -9.45 -71.37 1.50
CA ILE A 441 -9.09 -72.52 2.37
C ILE A 441 -10.34 -73.09 3.03
N LYS A 442 -11.25 -72.25 3.54
CA LYS A 442 -12.51 -72.71 4.12
C LYS A 442 -13.42 -73.38 3.10
N LEU A 443 -13.51 -72.86 1.89
CA LEU A 443 -14.24 -73.52 0.80
C LEU A 443 -13.62 -74.86 0.42
N GLU A 444 -12.28 -74.98 0.39
CA GLU A 444 -11.59 -76.25 0.16
C GLU A 444 -11.85 -77.26 1.29
N GLU A 445 -11.83 -76.84 2.56
CA GLU A 445 -12.18 -77.68 3.70
C GLU A 445 -13.63 -78.19 3.61
N ILE A 446 -14.58 -77.30 3.30
CA ILE A 446 -15.99 -77.64 3.11
C ILE A 446 -16.13 -78.61 1.93
N TYR A 447 -15.51 -78.32 0.79
CA TYR A 447 -15.57 -79.15 -0.41
C TYR A 447 -14.98 -80.53 -0.17
N LYS A 448 -13.82 -80.63 0.51
CA LYS A 448 -13.20 -81.90 0.88
C LYS A 448 -14.13 -82.71 1.79
N THR A 449 -14.65 -82.09 2.83
CA THR A 449 -15.59 -82.72 3.78
C THR A 449 -16.81 -83.26 3.02
N ALA A 450 -17.42 -82.43 2.18
CA ALA A 450 -18.59 -82.82 1.40
C ALA A 450 -18.30 -83.90 0.34
N LYS A 451 -17.10 -83.91 -0.26
CA LYS A 451 -16.65 -84.97 -1.17
C LYS A 451 -16.45 -86.30 -0.44
N ASP A 452 -15.88 -86.28 0.76
CA ASP A 452 -15.71 -87.47 1.61
C ASP A 452 -17.08 -88.03 2.05
N PHE A 453 -18.05 -87.15 2.33
CA PHE A 453 -19.46 -87.52 2.54
C PHE A 453 -20.05 -88.22 1.30
N SER A 454 -19.90 -87.64 0.11
CA SER A 454 -20.48 -88.17 -1.14
C SER A 454 -19.95 -89.54 -1.56
N LYS A 455 -18.74 -89.91 -1.09
CA LYS A 455 -18.11 -91.22 -1.31
C LYS A 455 -18.53 -92.27 -0.27
N GLY A 456 -19.41 -91.92 0.68
CA GLY A 456 -19.83 -92.81 1.77
C GLY A 456 -18.76 -93.03 2.84
N ASN A 457 -17.72 -92.18 2.90
CA ASN A 457 -16.56 -92.38 3.78
C ASN A 457 -16.73 -91.77 5.17
N ILE A 458 -17.81 -91.03 5.42
CA ILE A 458 -18.09 -90.43 6.72
C ILE A 458 -19.23 -91.20 7.39
N ARG A 459 -18.91 -91.80 8.53
CA ARG A 459 -19.86 -92.46 9.42
C ARG A 459 -20.27 -91.47 10.51
N SER A 460 -21.49 -91.61 11.05
CA SER A 460 -21.86 -90.97 12.32
C SER A 460 -20.86 -91.37 13.41
N GLN A 461 -20.83 -90.65 14.54
CA GLN A 461 -20.03 -91.09 15.71
C GLN A 461 -20.39 -92.53 16.16
N SER A 462 -21.62 -92.98 15.87
CA SER A 462 -22.10 -94.35 16.09
C SER A 462 -21.77 -95.35 14.97
N GLY A 463 -20.98 -94.96 13.96
CA GLY A 463 -20.48 -95.87 12.93
C GLY A 463 -21.44 -96.17 11.77
N LYS A 464 -22.60 -95.52 11.67
CA LYS A 464 -23.59 -95.71 10.59
C LYS A 464 -23.34 -94.76 9.41
N LEU A 465 -23.62 -95.24 8.20
CA LEU A 465 -23.56 -94.40 6.98
C LEU A 465 -24.68 -93.35 7.04
N ILE A 466 -24.38 -92.12 6.65
CA ILE A 466 -25.33 -91.01 6.69
C ILE A 466 -26.16 -91.03 5.39
N GLU A 467 -27.49 -90.95 5.53
CA GLU A 467 -28.44 -91.19 4.44
C GLU A 467 -28.25 -90.25 3.21
N ASN A 468 -28.44 -90.82 2.01
CA ASN A 468 -28.23 -90.19 0.70
C ASN A 468 -28.92 -88.84 0.50
N THR A 469 -30.06 -88.60 1.17
CA THR A 469 -30.83 -87.34 1.08
C THR A 469 -30.05 -86.16 1.65
N LYS A 470 -29.23 -86.37 2.70
CA LYS A 470 -28.38 -85.33 3.30
C LYS A 470 -27.15 -85.02 2.43
N ALA A 471 -26.58 -86.04 1.79
CA ALA A 471 -25.50 -85.87 0.80
C ALA A 471 -25.95 -85.10 -0.45
N PHE A 472 -27.23 -85.24 -0.84
CA PHE A 472 -27.83 -84.51 -1.95
C PHE A 472 -27.93 -82.99 -1.67
N TYR A 473 -28.32 -82.56 -0.47
CA TYR A 473 -28.36 -81.13 -0.10
C TYR A 473 -26.96 -80.50 -0.07
N LEU A 474 -25.96 -81.20 0.49
CA LEU A 474 -24.57 -80.76 0.46
C LEU A 474 -24.02 -80.64 -0.97
N LYS A 475 -24.36 -81.58 -1.85
CA LYS A 475 -24.00 -81.53 -3.27
C LYS A 475 -24.66 -80.33 -3.97
N LYS A 476 -25.93 -80.05 -3.68
CA LYS A 476 -26.66 -78.89 -4.23
C LYS A 476 -26.06 -77.57 -3.74
N ILE A 477 -25.59 -77.49 -2.49
CA ILE A 477 -24.88 -76.33 -1.95
C ILE A 477 -23.54 -76.14 -2.68
N ILE A 478 -22.74 -77.20 -2.85
CA ILE A 478 -21.49 -77.16 -3.63
C ILE A 478 -21.72 -76.69 -5.07
N ASP A 479 -22.74 -77.22 -5.75
CA ASP A 479 -23.07 -76.88 -7.13
C ASP A 479 -23.66 -75.46 -7.25
N SER A 480 -24.23 -74.93 -6.16
CA SER A 480 -24.75 -73.56 -6.08
C SER A 480 -23.71 -72.51 -5.69
N VAL A 481 -22.52 -72.92 -5.24
CA VAL A 481 -21.35 -72.04 -5.16
C VAL A 481 -20.83 -71.91 -6.58
N PRO A 482 -21.08 -70.80 -7.30
CA PRO A 482 -20.64 -70.69 -8.67
C PRO A 482 -19.12 -70.70 -8.66
N ALA A 483 -18.53 -71.80 -9.14
CA ALA A 483 -17.14 -71.83 -9.49
C ALA A 483 -16.91 -70.66 -10.48
N TYR A 484 -15.87 -69.88 -10.22
CA TYR A 484 -15.27 -68.92 -11.15
C TYR A 484 -15.83 -67.49 -11.26
N GLU A 485 -17.07 -67.15 -10.86
CA GLU A 485 -17.55 -65.74 -10.97
C GLU A 485 -17.29 -64.85 -9.73
N LEU A 486 -16.74 -65.42 -8.65
CA LEU A 486 -16.36 -64.69 -7.42
C LEU A 486 -15.10 -63.80 -7.57
N GLN A 487 -14.69 -63.48 -8.79
CA GLN A 487 -13.52 -62.63 -9.05
C GLN A 487 -13.79 -61.11 -9.00
N ARG A 488 -15.02 -60.60 -8.80
CA ARG A 488 -15.26 -59.17 -9.09
C ARG A 488 -16.04 -58.26 -8.14
N LYS A 489 -16.56 -58.64 -6.97
CA LYS A 489 -17.26 -57.64 -6.11
C LYS A 489 -17.00 -57.76 -4.61
N THR A 490 -16.83 -56.61 -3.96
CA THR A 490 -16.39 -56.34 -2.57
C THR A 490 -17.45 -56.59 -1.48
N GLY A 491 -18.63 -57.13 -1.81
CA GLY A 491 -19.74 -57.28 -0.84
C GLY A 491 -19.89 -58.66 -0.18
N TYR A 492 -19.11 -59.67 -0.57
CA TYR A 492 -19.48 -61.06 -0.32
C TYR A 492 -18.99 -61.65 1.02
N TYR A 493 -18.23 -60.95 1.87
CA TYR A 493 -17.85 -61.51 3.18
C TYR A 493 -19.07 -61.81 4.04
N LEU A 494 -20.04 -60.89 4.09
CA LEU A 494 -21.30 -61.10 4.83
C LEU A 494 -22.14 -62.22 4.22
N GLN A 495 -22.07 -62.41 2.90
CA GLN A 495 -22.84 -63.44 2.21
C GLN A 495 -22.19 -64.83 2.34
N ILE A 496 -20.86 -64.89 2.32
CA ILE A 496 -20.09 -66.10 2.64
C ILE A 496 -20.27 -66.47 4.11
N LYS A 497 -20.23 -65.48 5.03
CA LYS A 497 -20.53 -65.68 6.44
C LYS A 497 -21.96 -66.21 6.62
N LYS A 498 -22.95 -65.61 5.96
CA LYS A 498 -24.34 -66.10 5.97
C LYS A 498 -24.45 -67.53 5.43
N TRP A 499 -23.79 -67.85 4.32
CA TRP A 499 -23.75 -69.24 3.82
C TRP A 499 -23.09 -70.20 4.80
N PHE A 500 -22.06 -69.75 5.52
CA PHE A 500 -21.40 -70.53 6.56
C PHE A 500 -22.29 -70.72 7.78
N ASP A 501 -23.01 -69.68 8.20
CA ASP A 501 -23.98 -69.72 9.30
C ASP A 501 -25.18 -70.62 8.92
N ASP A 502 -25.70 -70.52 7.69
CA ASP A 502 -26.78 -71.36 7.16
C ASP A 502 -26.33 -72.83 7.03
N LEU A 503 -25.08 -73.08 6.62
CA LEU A 503 -24.47 -74.43 6.58
C LEU A 503 -24.30 -74.98 8.00
N THR A 504 -23.81 -74.17 8.93
CA THR A 504 -23.59 -74.56 10.33
C THR A 504 -24.93 -74.86 11.00
N GLN A 505 -25.94 -74.03 10.76
CA GLN A 505 -27.31 -74.25 11.25
C GLN A 505 -27.93 -75.50 10.62
N GLY A 506 -27.78 -75.70 9.30
CA GLY A 506 -28.24 -76.92 8.63
C GLY A 506 -27.53 -78.20 9.09
N LEU A 507 -26.28 -78.11 9.56
CA LEU A 507 -25.55 -79.20 10.19
C LEU A 507 -26.01 -79.43 11.64
N ILE A 508 -26.27 -78.36 12.39
CA ILE A 508 -26.83 -78.42 13.75
C ILE A 508 -28.23 -79.05 13.73
N ASP A 509 -29.12 -78.57 12.84
CA ASP A 509 -30.48 -79.07 12.66
C ASP A 509 -30.50 -80.52 12.12
N ALA A 510 -29.39 -80.99 11.56
CA ALA A 510 -29.22 -82.37 11.09
C ALA A 510 -28.71 -83.34 12.18
N ASP A 511 -28.68 -82.92 13.45
CA ASP A 511 -28.17 -83.63 14.64
C ASP A 511 -26.71 -84.07 14.52
N TYR A 512 -25.81 -83.13 14.19
CA TYR A 512 -24.37 -83.40 14.13
C TYR A 512 -23.57 -83.06 15.39
N TYR A 513 -24.22 -82.56 16.44
CA TYR A 513 -23.63 -82.36 17.77
C TYR A 513 -24.55 -82.92 18.87
N ASN A 514 -24.59 -84.25 18.95
CA ASN A 514 -24.61 -85.00 20.20
C ASN A 514 -23.82 -86.29 20.02
#